data_AF-A0A3M1E659-F1
#
_entry.id   AF-A0A3M1E659-F1
#
_cell.length_a   1.000
_cell.length_b   1.000
_cell.length_c   1.000
_cell.angle_alpha   90.00
_cell.angle_beta   90.00
_cell.angle_gamma   90.00
#
_symmetry.space_group_name_H-M   'P 1'
#
loop_
_entity.id
_entity.type
_entity.pdbx_description
1 polymer ?
#
loop_
_entity_poly.entity_id
_entity_poly.type
_entity_poly.pdbx_seq_one_letter_code
_entity_poly.pdbx_strand_id
1 'polypeptide(L)' 'FGLLAGTFVGPNALLRFYVLHCVFIPVVVTILLAVHFWRVRKDGGISGPL' A
#
# COMPACT_ATOMS: atom_id res chain seq x y z
N PHE A 1 -1.02 -0.10 -22.12
CA PHE A 1 -2.10 0.86 -21.79
C PHE A 1 -2.66 0.75 -20.35
N GLY A 2 -2.07 -0.03 -19.43
CA GLY A 2 -2.67 -0.37 -18.13
C GLY A 2 -2.97 0.80 -17.19
N LEU A 3 -1.94 1.43 -16.61
CA LEU A 3 -2.13 2.50 -15.61
C LEU A 3 -2.57 3.84 -16.20
N LEU A 4 -2.16 4.13 -17.44
CA LEU A 4 -2.41 5.42 -18.10
C LEU A 4 -3.79 5.55 -18.72
N ALA A 5 -4.51 4.44 -18.95
CA ALA A 5 -5.78 4.43 -19.69
C ALA A 5 -5.69 4.98 -21.14
N GLY A 6 -4.50 5.01 -21.72
CA GLY A 6 -4.25 5.63 -23.03
C GLY A 6 -2.78 5.53 -23.42
N THR A 7 -2.42 6.22 -24.50
CA THR A 7 -1.05 6.36 -25.00
C THR A 7 -0.33 7.59 -24.45
N PHE A 8 -1.07 8.52 -23.86
CA PHE A 8 -0.56 9.74 -23.24
C PHE A 8 -1.15 9.93 -21.84
N VAL A 9 -0.45 10.72 -21.02
CA VAL A 9 -0.93 11.13 -19.69
C VAL A 9 -2.05 12.15 -19.88
N GLY A 10 -3.21 11.86 -19.30
CA GLY A 10 -4.38 12.74 -19.37
C GLY A 10 -5.33 12.54 -18.19
N PRO A 11 -6.54 13.12 -18.25
CA PRO A 11 -7.48 13.08 -17.12
C PRO A 11 -7.79 11.67 -16.59
N ASN A 12 -7.84 10.67 -17.49
CA ASN A 12 -8.05 9.28 -17.09
C ASN A 12 -6.87 8.69 -16.30
N ALA A 13 -5.64 9.07 -16.61
CA ALA A 13 -4.48 8.68 -15.83
C ALA A 13 -4.54 9.34 -14.44
N LEU A 14 -4.87 10.64 -14.37
CA LEU A 14 -4.99 11.39 -13.12
C LEU A 14 -5.95 10.71 -12.14
N LEU A 15 -7.16 10.35 -12.58
CA LEU A 15 -8.15 9.69 -11.73
C LEU A 15 -7.66 8.33 -11.23
N ARG A 16 -7.02 7.53 -12.09
CA ARG A 16 -6.49 6.21 -11.70
C ARG A 16 -5.39 6.34 -10.65
N PHE A 17 -4.48 7.28 -10.82
CA PHE A 17 -3.43 7.55 -9.82
C PHE A 17 -4.00 8.12 -8.53
N TYR A 18 -5.03 8.96 -8.59
CA TYR A 18 -5.72 9.44 -7.39
C TYR A 18 -6.31 8.29 -6.58
N VAL A 19 -7.06 7.39 -7.20
CA VAL A 19 -7.64 6.21 -6.51
C VAL A 19 -6.55 5.28 -5.99
N LEU A 20 -5.52 5.03 -6.80
CA LEU A 20 -4.38 4.20 -6.40
C LEU A 20 -3.68 4.78 -5.17
N HIS A 21 -3.45 6.09 -5.13
CA HIS A 21 -2.69 6.74 -4.06
C HIS A 21 -3.52 7.03 -2.81
N CYS A 22 -4.75 7.50 -2.95
CA CYS A 22 -5.57 7.93 -1.81
C CYS A 22 -6.40 6.78 -1.21
N VAL A 23 -6.59 5.67 -1.93
CA VAL A 23 -7.39 4.54 -1.46
C VAL A 23 -6.56 3.26 -1.43
N PHE A 24 -6.06 2.80 -2.58
CA PHE A 24 -5.44 1.48 -2.67
C PHE A 24 -4.17 1.37 -1.84
N ILE A 25 -3.23 2.31 -1.99
CA ILE A 25 -1.97 2.32 -1.22
C ILE A 25 -2.24 2.38 0.29
N PRO A 26 -3.05 3.33 0.81
CA PRO A 26 -3.37 3.40 2.23
C PRO A 26 -3.96 2.10 2.77
N VAL A 27 -4.92 1.49 2.07
CA VAL A 27 -5.53 0.22 2.47
C VAL A 27 -4.51 -0.90 2.53
N VAL A 28 -3.68 -1.06 1.50
CA VAL A 28 -2.62 -2.09 1.46
C VAL A 28 -1.63 -1.88 2.59
N VAL A 29 -1.18 -0.63 2.81
CA VAL A 29 -0.26 -0.28 3.90
C VAL A 29 -0.88 -0.59 5.27
N THR A 30 -2.15 -0.24 5.51
CA THR A 30 -2.84 -0.57 6.76
C THR A 30 -2.91 -2.08 7.00
N ILE A 31 -3.21 -2.87 5.97
CA ILE A 31 -3.23 -4.34 6.08
C ILE A 31 -1.83 -4.87 6.41
N LEU A 32 -0.81 -4.41 5.70
CA LEU A 32 0.57 -4.83 5.94
C LEU A 32 1.05 -4.43 7.34
N LEU A 33 0.72 -3.23 7.82
CA LEU A 33 1.01 -2.78 9.18
C LEU A 33 0.27 -3.63 10.22
N ALA A 34 -1.01 -3.95 10.00
CA ALA A 34 -1.76 -4.82 10.90
C ALA A 34 -1.13 -6.22 10.99
N VAL A 35 -0.77 -6.82 9.85
CA VAL A 35 -0.06 -8.11 9.80
C VAL A 35 1.30 -7.99 10.49
N HIS A 36 2.05 -6.92 10.22
CA HIS A 36 3.36 -6.68 10.83
C HIS A 36 3.27 -6.61 12.35
N PHE A 37 2.36 -5.80 12.90
CA PHE A 37 2.17 -5.69 14.34
C PHE A 37 1.65 -6.98 14.97
N TRP A 38 0.76 -7.70 14.28
CA TRP A 38 0.31 -9.01 14.72
C TRP A 38 1.47 -10.00 14.81
N ARG A 39 2.36 -10.05 13.80
CA ARG A 39 3.56 -10.89 13.83
C ARG A 39 4.52 -10.49 14.95
N VAL A 40 4.81 -9.21 15.12
CA VAL A 40 5.67 -8.73 16.22
C VAL A 40 5.14 -9.15 17.59
N ARG A 41 3.82 -9.02 17.82
CA ARG A 41 3.20 -9.43 19.08
C ARG A 41 3.15 -10.95 19.25
N LYS A 42 2.96 -11.69 18.16
CA LYS A 42 2.89 -13.15 18.18
C LYS A 42 4.26 -13.81 18.37
N ASP A 43 5.30 -13.27 17.73
CA ASP A 43 6.63 -13.86 17.64
C ASP A 43 7.55 -13.48 18.84
N GLY A 44 6.99 -12.87 19.90
CA GLY A 44 7.70 -12.59 21.14
C GLY A 44 8.42 -11.24 21.19
N GLY A 45 8.14 -10.34 20.25
CA GLY A 45 8.63 -8.96 20.25
C GLY A 45 9.79 -8.69 19.28
N ILE A 46 10.42 -7.53 19.48
CA ILE A 46 11.54 -7.02 18.70
C ILE A 46 12.79 -7.61 19.35
N SER A 47 13.40 -8.61 18.72
CA SER A 47 14.72 -9.21 19.00
C SER A 47 15.28 -9.06 20.43
N GLY A 48 15.41 -10.18 21.14
CA GLY A 48 16.01 -10.24 22.48
C GLY A 48 17.44 -9.67 22.57
N PRO A 49 17.92 -9.37 23.80
CA PRO A 49 19.17 -8.63 24.02
C PRO A 49 20.39 -9.30 23.39
N LEU A 50 21.30 -8.47 22.86
CA LEU A 50 22.66 -8.86 22.43
C LEU A 50 23.52 -9.29 23.61
#